data_AF-A0A367INF6-F1
#
_entry.id   AF-A0A367INF6-F1
#
_cell.length_a   1.000
_cell.length_b   1.000
_cell.length_c   1.000
_cell.angle_alpha   90.00
_cell.angle_beta   90.00
_cell.angle_gamma   90.00
#
_symmetry.space_group_name_H-M   'P 1'
#
loop_
_entity.id
_entity.type
_entity.pdbx_description
1 polymer ?
#
loop_
_entity_poly.entity_id
_entity_poly.type
_entity_poly.pdbx_seq_one_letter_code
_entity_poly.pdbx_strand_id
1 'polypeptide(L)' 'HQGFGTLLMEEAERIAREEHGSVKLSVISGVGVRHYYAKLGYHLDGPYMSKMLV' A
#
# COMPACT_ATOMS: atom_id res chain seq x y z
N HIS A 1 1.50 -5.11 -17.99
CA HIS A 1 1.77 -3.89 -17.19
C HIS A 1 3.27 -3.77 -16.96
N GLN A 2 3.84 -2.58 -17.15
CA GLN A 2 5.29 -2.33 -17.04
C GLN A 2 5.83 -2.23 -15.59
N GLY A 3 5.05 -2.64 -14.58
CA GLY A 3 5.53 -2.71 -13.18
C GLY A 3 5.62 -1.40 -12.41
N PHE A 4 5.47 -0.23 -13.04
CA PHE A 4 5.63 1.07 -12.37
C PHE A 4 4.76 1.26 -11.12
N GLY A 5 3.53 0.76 -11.12
CA GLY A 5 2.66 0.85 -9.94
C GLY A 5 3.23 0.11 -8.74
N THR A 6 3.87 -1.04 -8.95
CA THR A 6 4.51 -1.81 -7.88
C THR A 6 5.74 -1.07 -7.36
N LEU A 7 6.59 -0.56 -8.26
CA LEU A 7 7.79 0.21 -7.88
C LEU A 7 7.44 1.46 -7.06
N LEU A 8 6.37 2.17 -7.44
CA LEU A 8 5.91 3.35 -6.69
C LEU A 8 5.38 2.97 -5.30
N MET A 9 4.70 1.82 -5.17
CA MET A 9 4.22 1.35 -3.87
C MET A 9 5.38 0.91 -2.97
N GLU A 10 6.40 0.24 -3.51
CA GLU A 10 7.61 -0.14 -2.77
C GLU A 10 8.34 1.09 -2.23
N GLU A 11 8.51 2.13 -3.05
CA GLU A 11 9.17 3.35 -2.62
C GLU A 11 8.32 4.13 -1.60
N ALA A 12 6.99 4.15 -1.75
CA ALA A 12 6.10 4.75 -0.76
C ALA A 12 6.16 4.02 0.59
N GLU A 13 6.23 2.69 0.60
CA GLU A 13 6.40 1.89 1.81
C GLU A 13 7.76 2.17 2.48
N ARG A 14 8.84 2.27 1.68
CA ARG A 14 10.18 2.63 2.17
C ARG A 14 10.19 4.00 2.85
N ILE A 15 9.72 5.04 2.15
CA ILE A 15 9.67 6.42 2.67
C ILE A 15 8.81 6.48 3.95
N ALA A 16 7.63 5.86 3.94
CA ALA A 16 6.74 5.87 5.10
C ALA A 16 7.39 5.23 6.34
N ARG A 17 8.10 4.11 6.17
CA ARG A 17 8.78 3.42 7.27
C ARG A 17 10.04 4.15 7.73
N GLU A 18 10.93 4.50 6.80
CA GLU A 18 12.29 4.95 7.10
C GLU A 18 12.36 6.44 7.43
N GLU A 19 11.58 7.27 6.72
CA GLU A 19 11.67 8.72 6.83
C GLU A 19 10.57 9.30 7.72
N HIS A 20 9.37 8.71 7.67
CA HIS A 20 8.25 9.15 8.50
C HIS A 20 8.07 8.35 9.80
N GLY A 21 8.80 7.24 9.98
CA GLY A 21 8.66 6.37 11.15
C GLY A 21 7.26 5.76 11.30
N SER A 22 6.52 5.63 10.19
CA SER A 22 5.15 5.12 10.19
C SER A 22 5.15 3.60 10.30
N VAL A 23 4.21 3.06 11.08
CA VAL A 23 4.04 1.61 11.28
C VAL A 23 2.98 0.98 10.38
N LYS A 24 2.18 1.81 9.67
CA LYS A 24 1.10 1.37 8.80
C LYS A 24 0.96 2.31 7.61
N LEU A 25 0.76 1.76 6.42
CA LEU A 25 0.34 2.51 5.23
C LEU A 25 -1.13 2.20 4.93
N SER A 26 -1.93 3.24 4.65
CA SER A 26 -3.34 3.12 4.28
C SER A 26 -3.61 3.82 2.95
N VAL A 27 -4.14 3.08 1.98
CA VAL A 27 -4.46 3.57 0.64
C VAL A 27 -5.97 3.79 0.52
N ILE A 28 -6.36 4.99 0.09
CA ILE A 28 -7.73 5.25 -0.36
C ILE A 28 -7.94 4.49 -1.67
N SER A 29 -8.78 3.46 -1.65
CA SER A 29 -8.91 2.52 -2.77
C SER A 29 -10.37 2.37 -3.20
N GLY A 30 -10.62 2.58 -4.50
CA GLY A 30 -11.91 2.25 -5.09
C GLY A 30 -12.19 0.74 -5.02
N VAL A 31 -13.45 0.35 -4.81
CA VAL A 31 -13.84 -1.06 -4.60
C VAL A 31 -13.31 -1.99 -5.71
N GLY A 32 -13.41 -1.57 -6.97
CA GLY A 32 -12.97 -2.38 -8.13
C GLY A 32 -11.46 -2.58 -8.26
N VAL A 33 -10.63 -1.83 -7.52
CA VAL A 33 -9.16 -1.92 -7.61
C VAL A 33 -8.51 -2.51 -6.35
N ARG A 34 -9.30 -2.88 -5.33
CA ARG A 34 -8.77 -3.47 -4.09
C ARG A 34 -7.93 -4.72 -4.32
N HIS A 35 -8.29 -5.53 -5.32
CA HIS A 35 -7.55 -6.75 -5.66
C HIS A 35 -6.11 -6.47 -6.14
N TYR A 36 -5.83 -5.29 -6.71
CA TYR A 36 -4.47 -4.88 -7.05
C TYR A 36 -3.63 -4.75 -5.79
N TYR A 37 -4.10 -4.01 -4.78
CA TYR A 37 -3.40 -3.82 -3.51
C TYR A 37 -3.32 -5.13 -2.70
N ALA A 38 -4.35 -5.98 -2.78
CA ALA A 38 -4.32 -7.30 -2.15
C ALA A 38 -3.14 -8.16 -2.62
N LYS A 39 -2.79 -8.10 -3.91
CA LYS A 39 -1.61 -8.79 -4.45
C LYS A 39 -0.28 -8.24 -3.91
N LEU A 40 -0.27 -7.01 -3.40
CA LEU A 40 0.89 -6.37 -2.77
C LEU A 40 0.93 -6.57 -1.24
N GLY A 41 0.02 -7.39 -0.69
CA GLY A 41 -0.05 -7.70 0.74
C GLY A 41 -0.90 -6.73 1.58
N TYR A 42 -1.66 -5.84 0.94
CA TYR A 42 -2.62 -5.00 1.64
C TYR A 42 -3.91 -5.77 1.94
N HIS A 43 -4.59 -5.41 3.01
CA HIS A 43 -5.89 -5.96 3.40
C HIS A 43 -6.93 -4.85 3.57
N LEU A 44 -8.21 -5.21 3.49
CA LEU A 44 -9.30 -4.26 3.69
C LEU A 44 -9.33 -3.81 5.17
N ASP A 45 -9.20 -2.52 5.40
CA ASP A 45 -9.23 -1.86 6.71
C ASP A 45 -10.22 -0.69 6.64
N GLY A 46 -11.49 -0.98 6.92
CA GLY A 46 -12.59 -0.04 6.75
C GLY A 46 -12.73 0.46 5.30
N PRO A 47 -12.68 1.78 5.04
CA PRO A 47 -12.74 2.31 3.68
C PRO A 47 -11.39 2.22 2.93
N TYR A 48 -10.31 1.80 3.59
CA TYR A 48 -8.95 1.80 3.05
C TYR A 48 -8.47 0.38 2.71
N MET A 49 -7.38 0.30 1.96
CA MET A 49 -6.52 -0.87 1.88
C MET A 49 -5.26 -0.58 2.69
N SER A 50 -4.95 -1.38 3.72
CA SER A 50 -3.85 -1.09 4.63
C SER A 50 -2.83 -2.24 4.72
N LYS A 51 -1.59 -1.90 5.07
CA LYS A 51 -0.48 -2.82 5.30
C LYS A 51 0.39 -2.32 6.46
N MET A 52 0.78 -3.23 7.34
CA MET A 52 1.74 -2.92 8.40
C MET A 52 3.15 -2.86 7.79
N LEU A 53 3.91 -1.83 8.15
CA LEU A 53 5.27 -1.59 7.70
C LEU A 53 6.25 -2.08 8.77
N VAL A 54 6.29 -3.39 8.97
CA VAL A 54 7.30 -4.04 9.84
C VAL A 54 8.66 -4.13 9.16
#